data_AF-A0A955R6L6-F1
#
_entry.id   AF-A0A955R6L6-F1
#
_cell.length_a   1.000
_cell.length_b   1.000
_cell.length_c   1.000
_cell.angle_alpha   90.00
_cell.angle_beta   90.00
_cell.angle_gamma   90.00
#
_symmetry.space_group_name_H-M   'P 1'
#
loop_
_entity.id
_entity.type
_entity.pdbx_description
1 polymer ?
#
loop_
_entity_poly.entity_id
_entity_poly.type
_entity_poly.pdbx_seq_one_letter_code
_entity_poly.pdbx_strand_id
1 'polypeptide(L)'
;MDTYHVTLATPDRRTLCSDEGTRCRAVAAVARAGGGSLLLFCVVDDHVHLVLRGDRARVAQLAGNTSQALRRLTGGGLAPAHIRPVDSRSHLRTLVRYVLDQSSHHALSSAPHPGRWSGSCFWDLVGARRLPGFAPGALQAALPRLSRDEVWSAVGLAPLEPASDDALSVVSLTALRDAGAASIGRMDLHGRSVDVLAARSAVARVARKAAFSDSAVREALRCPERSWRRLLRHPPRPQDERALRLQLTLATAA
;
A
#
# COMPACT_ATOMS: atom_id res chain seq x y z
N MET A 1 -24.53 8.96 4.31
CA MET A 1 -23.92 7.79 3.63
C MET A 1 -23.41 6.88 4.70
N ASP A 2 -23.89 5.64 4.69
CA ASP A 2 -23.54 4.63 5.68
C ASP A 2 -22.15 4.06 5.41
N THR A 3 -21.65 3.29 6.37
CA THR A 3 -20.36 2.60 6.27
C THR A 3 -20.57 1.12 6.56
N TYR A 4 -19.85 0.27 5.84
CA TYR A 4 -19.96 -1.19 5.94
C TYR A 4 -18.57 -1.82 6.03
N HIS A 5 -18.44 -2.82 6.91
CA HIS A 5 -17.31 -3.73 6.93
C HIS A 5 -17.65 -4.94 6.04
N VAL A 6 -16.79 -5.17 5.05
CA VAL A 6 -16.95 -6.26 4.09
C VAL A 6 -15.78 -7.21 4.21
N THR A 7 -16.08 -8.51 4.26
CA THR A 7 -15.08 -9.57 4.19
C THR A 7 -15.33 -10.46 2.98
N LEU A 8 -14.29 -10.71 2.20
CA LEU A 8 -14.29 -11.60 1.04
C LEU A 8 -13.25 -12.70 1.28
N ALA A 9 -13.66 -13.94 1.43
CA ALA A 9 -12.77 -15.07 1.70
C ALA A 9 -12.74 -16.05 0.53
N THR A 10 -11.62 -16.76 0.37
CA THR A 10 -11.56 -17.93 -0.50
C THR A 10 -12.40 -19.08 0.08
N PRO A 11 -12.98 -19.95 -0.78
CA PRO A 11 -13.55 -21.22 -0.33
C PRO A 11 -12.50 -22.01 0.45
N ASP A 12 -12.92 -22.64 1.55
CA ASP A 12 -12.08 -23.46 2.42
C ASP A 12 -10.81 -22.75 2.95
N ARG A 13 -10.80 -21.41 2.99
CA ARG A 13 -9.67 -20.63 3.53
C ARG A 13 -8.34 -20.89 2.79
N ARG A 14 -8.42 -21.21 1.49
CA ARG A 14 -7.24 -21.39 0.63
C ARG A 14 -6.46 -20.10 0.47
N THR A 15 -5.17 -20.22 0.19
CA THR A 15 -4.29 -19.07 -0.05
C THR A 15 -4.76 -18.24 -1.26
N LEU A 16 -5.18 -17.01 -1.00
CA LEU A 16 -5.48 -15.93 -1.93
C LEU A 16 -4.21 -15.39 -2.59
N CYS A 17 -3.16 -15.14 -1.81
CA CYS A 17 -1.90 -14.58 -2.31
C CYS A 17 -0.72 -15.45 -1.89
N SER A 18 -0.18 -16.24 -2.82
CA SER A 18 0.97 -17.14 -2.57
C SER A 18 2.31 -16.42 -2.45
N ASP A 19 2.39 -15.20 -2.99
CA ASP A 19 3.61 -14.43 -3.08
C ASP A 19 3.33 -12.92 -3.02
N GLU A 20 4.39 -12.17 -2.75
CA GLU A 20 4.36 -10.71 -2.60
C GLU A 20 3.90 -9.99 -3.88
N GLY A 21 4.21 -10.55 -5.06
CA GLY A 21 3.76 -9.97 -6.33
C GLY A 21 2.28 -10.12 -6.55
N THR A 22 1.71 -11.27 -6.21
CA THR A 22 0.27 -11.52 -6.23
C THR A 22 -0.44 -10.61 -5.23
N ARG A 23 0.13 -10.43 -4.03
CA ARG A 23 -0.40 -9.51 -3.00
C ARG A 23 -0.41 -8.06 -3.46
N CYS A 24 0.69 -7.55 -4.03
CA CYS A 24 0.74 -6.20 -4.61
C CYS A 24 -0.33 -6.00 -5.69
N ARG A 25 -0.54 -6.99 -6.58
CA ARG A 25 -1.61 -6.93 -7.60
C ARG A 25 -3.00 -6.94 -6.97
N ALA A 26 -3.22 -7.73 -5.92
CA ALA A 26 -4.48 -7.79 -5.20
C ALA A 26 -4.82 -6.45 -4.52
N VAL A 27 -3.84 -5.84 -3.86
CA VAL A 27 -3.97 -4.51 -3.25
C VAL A 27 -4.34 -3.44 -4.29
N ALA A 28 -3.65 -3.43 -5.44
CA ALA A 28 -3.97 -2.49 -6.52
C ALA A 28 -5.37 -2.73 -7.12
N ALA A 29 -5.82 -3.99 -7.18
CA ALA A 29 -7.17 -4.35 -7.62
C ALA A 29 -8.23 -3.86 -6.63
N VAL A 30 -8.00 -4.07 -5.32
CA VAL A 30 -8.86 -3.59 -4.22
C VAL A 30 -8.99 -2.07 -4.24
N ALA A 31 -7.87 -1.35 -4.28
CA ALA A 31 -7.86 0.12 -4.32
C ALA A 31 -8.64 0.67 -5.51
N ARG A 32 -8.46 0.08 -6.70
CA ARG A 32 -9.16 0.50 -7.91
C ARG A 32 -10.66 0.18 -7.87
N ALA A 33 -11.03 -1.01 -7.41
CA ALA A 33 -12.42 -1.45 -7.36
C ALA A 33 -13.22 -0.67 -6.31
N GLY A 34 -12.63 -0.41 -5.15
CA GLY A 34 -13.26 0.36 -4.07
C GLY A 34 -13.32 1.87 -4.36
N GLY A 35 -12.30 2.42 -5.03
CA GLY A 35 -12.27 3.84 -5.42
C GLY A 35 -12.42 4.78 -4.22
N GLY A 36 -13.04 5.93 -4.44
CA GLY A 36 -13.30 6.92 -3.38
C GLY A 36 -14.25 6.47 -2.26
N SER A 37 -14.90 5.30 -2.40
CA SER A 37 -15.71 4.70 -1.35
C SER A 37 -14.88 3.88 -0.34
N LEU A 38 -13.63 3.54 -0.66
CA LEU A 38 -12.78 2.70 0.18
C LEU A 38 -12.09 3.52 1.28
N LEU A 39 -12.37 3.19 2.54
CA LEU A 39 -11.78 3.84 3.71
C LEU A 39 -10.58 3.08 4.28
N LEU A 40 -10.70 1.76 4.38
CA LEU A 40 -9.68 0.87 4.92
C LEU A 40 -9.69 -0.42 4.10
N PHE A 41 -8.53 -1.05 3.98
CA PHE A 41 -8.45 -2.42 3.50
C PHE A 41 -7.25 -3.16 4.09
N CYS A 42 -7.36 -4.48 4.15
CA CYS A 42 -6.23 -5.37 4.33
C CYS A 42 -6.46 -6.65 3.53
N VAL A 43 -5.52 -6.99 2.67
CA VAL A 43 -5.42 -8.28 1.98
C VAL A 43 -4.56 -9.19 2.85
N VAL A 44 -5.13 -10.26 3.40
CA VAL A 44 -4.39 -11.31 4.11
C VAL A 44 -4.33 -12.57 3.26
N ASP A 45 -3.78 -13.65 3.82
CA ASP A 45 -3.41 -14.83 3.03
C ASP A 45 -4.59 -15.54 2.39
N ASP A 46 -5.79 -15.52 2.98
CA ASP A 46 -6.97 -16.27 2.53
C ASP A 46 -8.23 -15.40 2.35
N HIS A 47 -8.20 -14.13 2.76
CA HIS A 47 -9.33 -13.22 2.65
C HIS A 47 -8.91 -11.75 2.59
N VAL A 48 -9.90 -10.90 2.34
CA VAL A 48 -9.74 -9.44 2.28
C VAL A 48 -10.77 -8.78 3.18
N HIS A 49 -10.31 -7.84 3.99
CA HIS A 49 -11.17 -6.91 4.71
C HIS A 49 -11.24 -5.58 3.97
N LEU A 50 -12.44 -5.03 3.86
CA LEU A 50 -12.71 -3.71 3.28
C LEU A 50 -13.62 -2.93 4.21
N VAL A 51 -13.42 -1.63 4.32
CA VAL A 51 -14.40 -0.72 4.91
C VAL A 51 -14.83 0.28 3.85
N LEU A 52 -16.11 0.23 3.48
CA LEU A 52 -16.67 0.94 2.33
C LEU A 52 -17.78 1.91 2.76
N ARG A 53 -17.85 3.07 2.11
CA ARG A 53 -18.95 4.04 2.22
C ARG A 53 -19.93 3.92 1.07
N GLY A 54 -21.21 4.00 1.39
CA GLY A 54 -22.30 3.98 0.41
C GLY A 54 -23.58 3.41 1.02
N ASP A 55 -24.65 3.37 0.25
CA ASP A 55 -25.78 2.51 0.59
C ASP A 55 -25.42 1.01 0.42
N ARG A 56 -26.26 0.12 0.96
CA ARG A 56 -26.00 -1.33 0.93
C ARG A 56 -25.88 -1.88 -0.49
N ALA A 57 -26.67 -1.39 -1.44
CA ALA A 57 -26.65 -1.88 -2.82
C ALA A 57 -25.34 -1.51 -3.52
N ARG A 58 -24.88 -0.26 -3.35
CA ARG A 58 -23.59 0.20 -3.84
C ARG A 58 -22.44 -0.57 -3.21
N VAL A 59 -22.49 -0.83 -1.90
CA VAL A 59 -21.47 -1.65 -1.22
C VAL A 59 -21.44 -3.08 -1.75
N ALA A 60 -22.60 -3.70 -1.97
CA ALA A 60 -22.67 -5.03 -2.57
C ALA A 60 -22.09 -5.05 -3.99
N GLN A 61 -22.38 -4.03 -4.81
CA GLN A 61 -21.79 -3.88 -6.15
C GLN A 61 -20.26 -3.76 -6.07
N LEU A 62 -19.73 -2.91 -5.19
CA LEU A 62 -18.28 -2.73 -5.01
C LEU A 62 -17.60 -4.01 -4.51
N ALA A 63 -18.24 -4.75 -3.61
CA ALA A 63 -17.77 -6.06 -3.16
C ALA A 63 -17.73 -7.08 -4.32
N GLY A 64 -18.76 -7.10 -5.17
CA GLY A 64 -18.80 -7.92 -6.39
C GLY A 64 -17.69 -7.57 -7.37
N ASN A 65 -17.47 -6.28 -7.64
CA ASN A 65 -16.38 -5.81 -8.51
C ASN A 65 -15.00 -6.21 -7.95
N THR A 66 -14.82 -6.08 -6.64
CA THR A 66 -13.58 -6.48 -5.96
C THR A 66 -13.35 -7.98 -6.08
N SER A 67 -14.40 -8.79 -5.82
CA SER A 67 -14.34 -10.25 -5.99
C SER A 67 -13.98 -10.65 -7.43
N GLN A 68 -14.60 -10.02 -8.42
CA GLN A 68 -14.29 -10.29 -9.83
C GLN A 68 -12.86 -9.90 -10.22
N ALA A 69 -12.35 -8.79 -9.68
CA ALA A 69 -10.97 -8.36 -9.91
C ALA A 69 -9.96 -9.34 -9.29
N LEU A 70 -10.23 -9.82 -8.06
CA LEU A 70 -9.38 -10.77 -7.36
C LEU A 70 -9.42 -12.17 -7.97
N ARG A 71 -10.57 -12.63 -8.47
CA ARG A 71 -10.72 -13.94 -9.14
C ARG A 71 -9.73 -14.14 -10.29
N ARG A 72 -9.38 -13.07 -11.01
CA ARG A 72 -8.40 -13.12 -12.11
C ARG A 72 -6.97 -13.36 -11.64
N LEU A 73 -6.67 -13.06 -10.38
CA LEU A 73 -5.35 -13.21 -9.77
C LEU A 73 -5.18 -14.57 -9.09
N THR A 74 -6.26 -15.09 -8.53
CA THR A 74 -6.23 -16.28 -7.65
C THR A 74 -6.62 -17.57 -8.35
N GLY A 75 -7.16 -17.50 -9.58
CA GLY A 75 -7.64 -18.67 -10.34
C GLY A 75 -8.93 -19.30 -9.80
N GLY A 76 -9.20 -19.16 -8.49
CA GLY A 76 -10.45 -19.54 -7.82
C GLY A 76 -11.40 -18.36 -7.57
N GLY A 77 -12.69 -18.66 -7.40
CA GLY A 77 -13.67 -17.67 -6.95
C GLY A 77 -13.52 -17.35 -5.46
N LEU A 78 -14.10 -16.24 -5.02
CA LEU A 78 -14.29 -15.93 -3.60
C LEU A 78 -15.71 -16.35 -3.19
N ALA A 79 -15.88 -16.69 -1.91
CA ALA A 79 -17.19 -16.87 -1.30
C ALA A 79 -18.02 -15.57 -1.37
N PRO A 80 -19.35 -15.65 -1.23
CA PRO A 80 -20.20 -14.47 -1.12
C PRO A 80 -19.71 -13.49 -0.05
N ALA A 81 -19.80 -12.19 -0.34
CA ALA A 81 -19.32 -11.15 0.56
C ALA A 81 -20.12 -11.13 1.87
N HIS A 82 -19.42 -11.13 3.00
CA HIS A 82 -20.04 -10.87 4.30
C HIS A 82 -20.05 -9.37 4.56
N ILE A 83 -21.22 -8.75 4.52
CA ILE A 83 -21.41 -7.29 4.59
C ILE A 83 -22.14 -6.93 5.89
N ARG A 84 -21.44 -6.27 6.81
CA ARG A 84 -21.97 -5.80 8.10
C ARG A 84 -22.00 -4.26 8.16
N PRO A 85 -23.07 -3.65 8.68
CA PRO A 85 -23.09 -2.21 8.92
C PRO A 85 -22.05 -1.82 9.98
N VAL A 86 -21.55 -0.59 9.87
CA VAL A 86 -20.70 0.06 10.87
C VAL A 86 -21.57 1.10 11.57
N ASP A 87 -22.11 0.73 12.72
CA ASP A 87 -23.23 1.43 13.37
C ASP A 87 -22.85 2.80 13.97
N SER A 88 -21.55 3.09 14.14
CA SER A 88 -21.11 4.34 14.74
C SER A 88 -19.68 4.72 14.35
N ARG A 89 -19.34 5.98 14.64
CA ARG A 89 -17.96 6.49 14.51
C ARG A 89 -16.98 5.74 15.42
N SER A 90 -17.42 5.34 16.62
CA SER A 90 -16.61 4.55 17.55
C SER A 90 -16.29 3.18 16.97
N HIS A 91 -17.30 2.50 16.41
CA HIS A 91 -17.12 1.24 15.69
C HIS A 91 -16.13 1.41 14.52
N LEU A 92 -16.26 2.46 13.71
CA LEU A 92 -15.30 2.75 12.64
C LEU A 92 -13.87 2.96 13.16
N ARG A 93 -13.69 3.64 14.29
CA ARG A 93 -12.37 3.85 14.91
C ARG A 93 -11.76 2.52 15.38
N THR A 94 -12.54 1.62 15.97
CA THR A 94 -12.09 0.26 16.32
C THR A 94 -11.68 -0.53 15.07
N LEU A 95 -12.41 -0.37 13.96
CA LEU A 95 -12.06 -1.01 12.69
C LEU A 95 -10.72 -0.54 12.13
N VAL A 96 -10.24 0.67 12.44
CA VAL A 96 -8.89 1.11 12.04
C VAL A 96 -7.85 0.15 12.60
N ARG A 97 -7.82 -0.06 13.92
CA ARG A 97 -6.87 -1.00 14.52
C ARG A 97 -7.09 -2.42 14.01
N TYR A 98 -8.34 -2.88 14.02
CA TYR A 98 -8.66 -4.23 13.59
C TYR A 98 -8.17 -4.51 12.16
N VAL A 99 -8.44 -3.63 11.19
CA VAL A 99 -8.04 -3.85 9.79
C VAL A 99 -6.53 -3.72 9.60
N LEU A 100 -5.87 -2.78 10.28
CA LEU A 100 -4.42 -2.57 10.10
C LEU A 100 -3.57 -3.67 10.77
N ASP A 101 -4.08 -4.33 11.81
CA ASP A 101 -3.37 -5.36 12.61
C ASP A 101 -3.72 -6.80 12.19
N GLN A 102 -4.39 -7.00 11.05
CA GLN A 102 -4.83 -8.33 10.62
C GLN A 102 -3.71 -9.35 10.46
N SER A 103 -2.50 -8.92 10.08
CA SER A 103 -1.37 -9.84 9.95
C SER A 103 -0.96 -10.48 11.28
N SER A 104 -1.11 -9.78 12.41
CA SER A 104 -0.87 -10.32 13.75
C SER A 104 -1.92 -11.36 14.11
N HIS A 105 -3.20 -11.04 13.86
CA HIS A 105 -4.31 -11.94 14.17
C HIS A 105 -4.24 -13.27 13.42
N HIS A 106 -3.70 -13.25 12.19
CA HIS A 106 -3.56 -14.43 11.35
C HIS A 106 -2.20 -15.14 11.51
N ALA A 107 -1.33 -14.66 12.41
CA ALA A 107 0.01 -15.21 12.63
C ALA A 107 0.76 -15.49 11.31
N LEU A 108 0.68 -14.54 10.37
CA LEU A 108 1.20 -14.74 9.02
C LEU A 108 2.72 -14.88 9.10
N SER A 109 3.23 -16.08 8.83
CA SER A 109 4.67 -16.39 8.91
C SER A 109 5.52 -15.53 7.98
N SER A 110 4.92 -15.01 6.90
CA SER A 110 5.55 -14.09 5.95
C SER A 110 5.52 -12.61 6.39
N ALA A 111 4.87 -12.28 7.51
CA ALA A 111 4.70 -10.92 8.02
C ALA A 111 5.44 -10.76 9.36
N PRO A 112 6.72 -10.35 9.38
CA PRO A 112 7.45 -10.16 10.64
C PRO A 112 6.83 -9.07 11.51
N HIS A 113 6.12 -8.10 10.93
CA HIS A 113 5.48 -7.00 11.65
C HIS A 113 4.31 -6.39 10.85
N PRO A 114 3.17 -5.98 11.47
CA PRO A 114 2.03 -5.40 10.75
C PRO A 114 2.36 -4.13 9.97
N GLY A 115 3.24 -3.29 10.51
CA GLY A 115 3.75 -2.10 9.83
C GLY A 115 4.53 -2.39 8.54
N ARG A 116 4.95 -3.64 8.31
CA ARG A 116 5.64 -4.10 7.08
C ARG A 116 4.74 -4.92 6.16
N TRP A 117 3.46 -5.10 6.49
CA TRP A 117 2.56 -5.89 5.67
C TRP A 117 2.09 -5.10 4.45
N SER A 118 2.59 -5.45 3.27
CA SER A 118 2.24 -4.80 2.00
C SER A 118 0.76 -4.97 1.61
N GLY A 119 0.08 -5.98 2.16
CA GLY A 119 -1.35 -6.19 1.96
C GLY A 119 -2.25 -5.17 2.68
N SER A 120 -1.70 -4.41 3.63
CA SER A 120 -2.43 -3.44 4.45
C SER A 120 -2.45 -2.05 3.81
N CYS A 121 -3.53 -1.30 4.02
CA CYS A 121 -3.59 0.12 3.67
C CYS A 121 -2.78 1.03 4.62
N PHE A 122 -2.11 0.46 5.64
CA PHE A 122 -1.27 1.21 6.57
C PHE A 122 -0.27 2.12 5.85
N TRP A 123 0.47 1.58 4.87
CA TRP A 123 1.45 2.34 4.10
C TRP A 123 0.84 3.53 3.38
N ASP A 124 -0.39 3.42 2.90
CA ASP A 124 -1.09 4.50 2.22
C ASP A 124 -1.54 5.59 3.21
N LEU A 125 -2.03 5.19 4.38
CA LEU A 125 -2.46 6.12 5.43
C LEU A 125 -1.30 6.95 5.99
N VAL A 126 -0.11 6.36 6.12
CA VAL A 126 1.08 7.08 6.61
C VAL A 126 1.87 7.79 5.50
N GLY A 127 1.43 7.67 4.25
CA GLY A 127 2.07 8.29 3.08
C GLY A 127 3.35 7.60 2.61
N ALA A 128 3.60 6.36 3.03
CA ALA A 128 4.69 5.52 2.54
C ALA A 128 4.36 4.86 1.19
N ARG A 129 3.08 4.79 0.82
CA ARG A 129 2.63 4.27 -0.48
C ARG A 129 1.55 5.15 -1.08
N ARG A 130 1.51 5.21 -2.41
CA ARG A 130 0.47 5.90 -3.17
C ARG A 130 -0.17 4.93 -4.16
N LEU A 131 -1.39 4.51 -3.86
CA LEU A 131 -2.18 3.63 -4.72
C LEU A 131 -3.23 4.42 -5.52
N PRO A 132 -3.25 4.32 -6.86
CA PRO A 132 -4.34 4.85 -7.67
C PRO A 132 -5.69 4.26 -7.25
N GLY A 133 -6.66 5.13 -6.98
CA GLY A 133 -8.02 4.76 -6.55
C GLY A 133 -8.23 4.77 -5.04
N PHE A 134 -7.18 4.75 -4.21
CA PHE A 134 -7.32 4.88 -2.76
C PHE A 134 -7.03 6.32 -2.30
N ALA A 135 -7.93 6.88 -1.49
CA ALA A 135 -7.84 8.25 -1.01
C ALA A 135 -7.95 8.31 0.52
N PRO A 136 -6.82 8.41 1.26
CA PRO A 136 -6.81 8.50 2.73
C PRO A 136 -7.69 9.61 3.30
N GLY A 137 -7.90 10.69 2.54
CA GLY A 137 -8.78 11.80 2.94
C GLY A 137 -10.23 11.38 3.19
N ALA A 138 -10.71 10.29 2.58
CA ALA A 138 -12.07 9.79 2.83
C ALA A 138 -12.21 9.24 4.27
N LEU A 139 -11.17 8.58 4.79
CA LEU A 139 -11.12 8.13 6.19
C LEU A 139 -11.00 9.33 7.14
N GLN A 140 -10.15 10.31 6.82
CA GLN A 140 -10.02 11.53 7.63
C GLN A 140 -11.34 12.29 7.74
N ALA A 141 -12.10 12.38 6.64
CA ALA A 141 -13.42 13.00 6.65
C ALA A 141 -14.43 12.22 7.54
N ALA A 142 -14.33 10.90 7.59
CA ALA A 142 -15.18 10.05 8.44
C ALA A 142 -14.76 10.08 9.92
N LEU A 143 -13.46 10.20 10.18
CA LEU A 143 -12.83 10.27 11.50
C LEU A 143 -11.92 11.52 11.62
N PRO A 144 -12.48 12.74 11.76
CA PRO A 144 -11.67 13.97 11.79
C PRO A 144 -10.68 14.07 12.96
N ARG A 145 -10.91 13.28 14.02
CA ARG A 145 -10.06 13.18 15.22
C ARG A 145 -9.18 11.93 15.23
N LEU A 146 -9.07 11.20 14.11
CA LEU A 146 -8.06 10.15 13.98
C LEU A 146 -6.71 10.85 13.76
N SER A 147 -5.79 10.70 14.70
CA SER A 147 -4.46 11.28 14.57
C SER A 147 -3.51 10.37 13.78
N ARG A 148 -2.38 10.92 13.33
CA ARG A 148 -1.29 10.13 12.75
C ARG A 148 -0.81 9.09 13.76
N ASP A 149 -0.60 9.48 15.02
CA ASP A 149 -0.08 8.63 16.09
C ASP A 149 -0.97 7.40 16.33
N GLU A 150 -2.29 7.56 16.21
CA GLU A 150 -3.21 6.44 16.33
C GLU A 150 -3.07 5.43 15.19
N VAL A 151 -2.83 5.89 13.96
CA VAL A 151 -2.58 5.01 12.81
C VAL A 151 -1.27 4.24 12.97
N TRP A 152 -0.22 4.87 13.49
CA TRP A 152 1.05 4.20 13.80
C TRP A 152 0.91 3.21 14.96
N SER A 153 0.23 3.62 16.04
CA SER A 153 -0.01 2.79 17.22
C SER A 153 -0.87 1.57 16.90
N ALA A 154 -1.78 1.68 15.90
CA ALA A 154 -2.60 0.57 15.43
C ALA A 154 -1.78 -0.61 14.89
N VAL A 155 -0.53 -0.38 14.44
CA VAL A 155 0.40 -1.42 14.00
C VAL A 155 1.56 -1.62 14.97
N GLY A 156 1.50 -1.07 16.19
CA GLY A 156 2.53 -1.23 17.21
C GLY A 156 3.79 -0.36 17.01
N LEU A 157 3.72 0.69 16.19
CA LEU A 157 4.85 1.58 15.91
C LEU A 157 4.62 2.98 16.48
N ALA A 158 5.72 3.69 16.79
CA ALA A 158 5.73 5.14 16.91
C ALA A 158 5.82 5.79 15.51
N PRO A 159 5.34 7.03 15.32
CA PRO A 159 5.52 7.75 14.07
C PRO A 159 6.99 7.82 13.64
N LEU A 160 7.29 7.28 12.47
CA LEU A 160 8.63 7.36 11.89
C LEU A 160 8.78 8.59 11.00
N GLU A 161 9.99 9.15 10.99
CA GLU A 161 10.38 10.16 10.02
C GLU A 161 10.98 9.52 8.76
N PRO A 162 10.78 10.11 7.57
CA PRO A 162 11.44 9.64 6.36
C PRO A 162 12.96 9.68 6.52
N ALA A 163 13.67 8.69 5.95
CA ALA A 163 15.12 8.59 6.01
C ALA A 163 15.82 9.94 5.69
N SER A 164 16.73 10.37 6.56
CA SER A 164 17.58 11.54 6.37
C SER A 164 18.63 11.29 5.27
N ASP A 165 19.28 12.35 4.79
CA ASP A 165 20.35 12.19 3.79
C ASP A 165 21.52 11.35 4.32
N ASP A 166 21.86 11.48 5.61
CA ASP A 166 22.89 10.65 6.25
C ASP A 166 22.51 9.17 6.28
N ALA A 167 21.23 8.86 6.60
CA ALA A 167 20.75 7.48 6.62
C ALA A 167 20.79 6.82 5.23
N LEU A 168 20.73 7.61 4.14
CA LEU A 168 20.82 7.08 2.78
C LEU A 168 22.23 6.60 2.41
N SER A 169 23.27 7.07 3.10
CA SER A 169 24.68 6.73 2.78
C SER A 169 24.99 5.23 2.95
N VAL A 170 24.20 4.52 3.78
CA VAL A 170 24.36 3.09 4.06
C VAL A 170 23.33 2.21 3.33
N VAL A 171 22.41 2.80 2.56
CA VAL A 171 21.34 2.08 1.86
C VAL A 171 21.86 1.52 0.53
N SER A 172 21.65 0.24 0.25
CA SER A 172 22.03 -0.32 -1.06
C SER A 172 21.13 0.18 -2.20
N LEU A 173 21.65 0.20 -3.44
CA LEU A 173 20.85 0.51 -4.63
C LEU A 173 19.64 -0.44 -4.81
N THR A 174 19.79 -1.70 -4.41
CA THR A 174 18.69 -2.68 -4.42
C THR A 174 17.58 -2.25 -3.46
N ALA A 175 17.93 -1.92 -2.20
CA ALA A 175 16.95 -1.45 -1.22
C ALA A 175 16.27 -0.15 -1.66
N LEU A 176 17.02 0.77 -2.27
CA LEU A 176 16.48 2.01 -2.80
C LEU A 176 15.49 1.77 -3.95
N ARG A 177 15.82 0.87 -4.89
CA ARG A 177 14.94 0.48 -5.99
C ARG A 177 13.66 -0.17 -5.47
N ASP A 178 13.79 -1.10 -4.52
CA ASP A 178 12.68 -1.88 -3.98
C ASP A 178 11.75 -0.97 -3.16
N ALA A 179 12.30 -0.03 -2.37
CA ALA A 179 11.52 1.02 -1.71
C ALA A 179 10.78 1.91 -2.71
N GLY A 180 11.41 2.25 -3.84
CA GLY A 180 10.76 2.95 -4.95
C GLY A 180 9.56 2.18 -5.52
N ALA A 181 9.69 0.87 -5.72
CA ALA A 181 8.60 0.02 -6.19
C ALA A 181 7.47 -0.11 -5.15
N ALA A 182 7.81 -0.34 -3.89
CA ALA A 182 6.87 -0.43 -2.78
C ALA A 182 6.07 0.87 -2.60
N SER A 183 6.70 2.04 -2.81
CA SER A 183 6.05 3.35 -2.70
C SER A 183 4.89 3.55 -3.68
N ILE A 184 4.81 2.74 -4.74
CA ILE A 184 3.70 2.74 -5.72
C ILE A 184 2.94 1.40 -5.75
N GLY A 185 3.17 0.54 -4.74
CA GLY A 185 2.48 -0.76 -4.61
C GLY A 185 2.86 -1.78 -5.68
N ARG A 186 4.13 -1.85 -6.07
CA ARG A 186 4.63 -2.78 -7.09
C ARG A 186 5.85 -3.55 -6.58
N MET A 187 6.10 -4.70 -7.19
CA MET A 187 7.31 -5.51 -6.97
C MET A 187 8.56 -4.91 -7.59
N ASP A 188 8.38 -4.24 -8.72
CA ASP A 188 9.48 -3.66 -9.47
C ASP A 188 9.06 -2.35 -10.13
N LEU A 189 10.06 -1.68 -10.69
CA LEU A 189 9.89 -0.46 -11.46
C LEU A 189 9.83 -0.75 -12.96
N HIS A 190 9.33 -1.90 -13.44
CA HIS A 190 9.24 -2.19 -14.87
C HIS A 190 8.05 -1.49 -15.53
N GLY A 191 8.23 -1.05 -16.79
CA GLY A 191 7.19 -0.38 -17.59
C GLY A 191 7.35 1.15 -17.67
N ARG A 192 6.29 1.81 -18.16
CA ARG A 192 6.28 3.25 -18.50
C ARG A 192 5.05 4.00 -18.00
N SER A 193 4.34 3.47 -17.00
CA SER A 193 3.22 4.22 -16.41
C SER A 193 3.73 5.50 -15.74
N VAL A 194 2.84 6.48 -15.57
CA VAL A 194 3.16 7.75 -14.90
C VAL A 194 3.74 7.50 -13.51
N ASP A 195 3.16 6.58 -12.73
CA ASP A 195 3.63 6.26 -11.38
C ASP A 195 5.01 5.60 -11.37
N VAL A 196 5.29 4.69 -12.31
CA VAL A 196 6.62 4.07 -12.45
C VAL A 196 7.68 5.11 -12.82
N LEU A 197 7.36 6.03 -13.73
CA LEU A 197 8.29 7.10 -14.10
C LEU A 197 8.54 8.07 -12.93
N ALA A 198 7.50 8.40 -12.15
CA ALA A 198 7.62 9.22 -10.96
C ALA A 198 8.49 8.54 -9.89
N ALA A 199 8.26 7.26 -9.60
CA ALA A 199 9.06 6.49 -8.65
C ALA A 199 10.52 6.33 -9.11
N ARG A 200 10.77 6.07 -10.40
CA ARG A 200 12.12 6.05 -10.96
C ARG A 200 12.83 7.41 -10.84
N SER A 201 12.10 8.52 -11.03
CA SER A 201 12.65 9.86 -10.82
C SER A 201 12.99 10.12 -9.35
N ALA A 202 12.13 9.66 -8.43
CA ALA A 202 12.40 9.71 -6.99
C ALA A 202 13.66 8.90 -6.62
N VAL A 203 13.77 7.65 -7.07
CA VAL A 203 14.96 6.81 -6.87
C VAL A 203 16.21 7.49 -7.43
N ALA A 204 16.16 8.00 -8.66
CA ALA A 204 17.29 8.68 -9.30
C ALA A 204 17.78 9.88 -8.47
N ARG A 205 16.86 10.72 -7.98
CA ARG A 205 17.19 11.90 -7.18
C ARG A 205 17.78 11.53 -5.82
N VAL A 206 17.15 10.58 -5.13
CA VAL A 206 17.60 10.11 -3.81
C VAL A 206 18.97 9.43 -3.92
N ALA A 207 19.20 8.64 -4.97
CA ALA A 207 20.48 7.98 -5.21
C ALA A 207 21.61 8.99 -5.42
N ARG A 208 21.37 10.08 -6.17
CA ARG A 208 22.36 11.15 -6.36
C ARG A 208 22.69 11.88 -5.06
N LYS A 209 21.70 12.12 -4.20
CA LYS A 209 21.94 12.69 -2.86
C LYS A 209 22.81 11.79 -1.99
N ALA A 210 22.64 10.47 -2.14
CA ALA A 210 23.44 9.45 -1.48
C ALA A 210 24.77 9.15 -2.20
N ALA A 211 25.20 10.02 -3.14
CA ALA A 211 26.45 9.91 -3.88
C ALA A 211 26.67 8.60 -4.69
N PHE A 212 25.59 7.90 -5.08
CA PHE A 212 25.71 6.80 -6.03
C PHE A 212 26.11 7.28 -7.42
N SER A 213 26.92 6.51 -8.13
CA SER A 213 27.29 6.82 -9.51
C SER A 213 26.10 6.67 -10.46
N ASP A 214 25.97 7.61 -11.40
CA ASP A 214 24.90 7.60 -12.40
C ASP A 214 24.82 6.28 -13.19
N SER A 215 25.97 5.67 -13.50
CA SER A 215 26.04 4.38 -14.19
C SER A 215 25.40 3.25 -13.40
N ALA A 216 25.73 3.13 -12.11
CA ALA A 216 25.19 2.11 -11.22
C ALA A 216 23.68 2.29 -11.01
N VAL A 217 23.21 3.53 -10.82
CA VAL A 217 21.77 3.81 -10.67
C VAL A 217 21.01 3.46 -11.95
N ARG A 218 21.56 3.80 -13.12
CA ARG A 218 20.95 3.47 -14.41
C ARG A 218 20.82 1.97 -14.62
N GLU A 219 21.86 1.22 -14.29
CA GLU A 219 21.87 -0.24 -14.36
C GLU A 219 20.79 -0.83 -13.43
N ALA A 220 20.76 -0.41 -12.16
CA ALA A 220 19.77 -0.85 -11.18
C ALA A 220 18.33 -0.57 -11.62
N LEU A 221 18.09 0.58 -12.26
CA LEU A 221 16.78 0.97 -12.80
C LEU A 221 16.48 0.39 -14.20
N ARG A 222 17.42 -0.34 -14.81
CA ARG A 222 17.36 -0.84 -16.19
C ARG A 222 16.96 0.28 -17.17
N CYS A 223 17.66 1.41 -17.06
CA CYS A 223 17.30 2.67 -17.72
C CYS A 223 18.40 3.10 -18.73
N PRO A 224 18.08 3.21 -20.03
CA PRO A 224 19.02 3.75 -21.02
C PRO A 224 19.40 5.20 -20.73
N GLU A 225 20.59 5.63 -21.16
CA GLU A 225 21.12 6.99 -20.93
C GLU A 225 20.14 8.12 -21.32
N ARG A 226 19.48 8.00 -22.47
CA ARG A 226 18.47 8.99 -22.90
C ARG A 226 17.31 9.11 -21.91
N SER A 227 16.88 7.98 -21.34
CA SER A 227 15.81 7.97 -20.33
C SER A 227 16.29 8.49 -18.99
N TRP A 228 17.53 8.21 -18.61
CA TRP A 228 18.17 8.76 -17.41
C TRP A 228 18.22 10.29 -17.42
N ARG A 229 18.73 10.89 -18.51
CA ARG A 229 18.73 12.36 -18.68
C ARG A 229 17.33 12.97 -18.63
N ARG A 230 16.30 12.22 -19.02
CA ARG A 230 14.91 12.67 -18.91
C ARG A 230 14.40 12.60 -17.48
N LEU A 231 14.71 11.54 -16.73
CA LEU A 231 14.37 11.44 -15.31
C LEU A 231 14.98 12.60 -14.52
N LEU A 232 16.26 12.93 -14.78
CA LEU A 232 16.95 14.01 -14.07
C LEU A 232 16.43 15.42 -14.39
N ARG A 233 15.83 15.62 -15.57
CA ARG A 233 15.25 16.92 -15.97
C ARG A 233 13.92 17.24 -15.31
N HIS A 234 13.19 16.22 -14.86
CA HIS A 234 11.87 16.39 -14.25
C HIS A 234 11.94 15.94 -12.79
N PRO A 235 12.09 16.89 -11.85
CA PRO A 235 12.17 16.53 -10.44
C PRO A 235 10.92 15.76 -10.01
N PRO A 236 11.06 14.72 -9.18
CA PRO A 236 9.92 14.02 -8.60
C PRO A 236 9.11 14.99 -7.74
N ARG A 237 7.83 14.72 -7.56
CA ARG A 237 7.01 15.48 -6.61
C ARG A 237 7.56 15.23 -5.19
N PRO A 238 7.52 16.20 -4.27
CA PRO A 238 8.02 16.02 -2.90
C PRO A 238 7.42 14.80 -2.18
N GLN A 239 6.15 14.51 -2.43
CA GLN A 239 5.45 13.34 -1.89
C GLN A 239 5.98 11.99 -2.39
N ASP A 240 6.52 11.92 -3.61
CA ASP A 240 7.08 10.68 -4.17
C ASP A 240 8.43 10.37 -3.52
N GLU A 241 9.26 11.40 -3.31
CA GLU A 241 10.52 11.27 -2.54
C GLU A 241 10.25 10.94 -1.07
N ARG A 242 9.25 11.59 -0.44
CA ARG A 242 8.85 11.30 0.94
C ARG A 242 8.38 9.84 1.11
N ALA A 243 7.53 9.35 0.20
CA ALA A 243 7.02 7.98 0.27
C ALA A 243 8.15 6.95 0.18
N LEU A 244 9.07 7.12 -0.79
CA LEU A 244 10.26 6.29 -0.94
C LEU A 244 11.13 6.29 0.33
N ARG A 245 11.42 7.46 0.89
CA ARG A 245 12.24 7.57 2.11
C ARG A 245 11.57 6.92 3.32
N LEU A 246 10.25 7.03 3.43
CA LEU A 246 9.50 6.39 4.51
C LEU A 246 9.46 4.86 4.35
N GLN A 247 9.43 4.33 3.12
CA GLN A 247 9.60 2.90 2.86
C GLN A 247 10.97 2.39 3.32
N LEU A 248 12.04 3.16 3.10
CA LEU A 248 13.36 2.83 3.63
C LEU A 248 13.37 2.77 5.16
N THR A 249 12.79 3.76 5.84
CA THR A 249 12.70 3.74 7.31
C THR A 249 11.87 2.56 7.82
N LEU A 250 10.73 2.25 7.19
CA LEU A 250 9.88 1.11 7.56
C LEU A 250 10.60 -0.24 7.37
N ALA A 251 11.44 -0.34 6.34
CA ALA A 251 12.21 -1.54 6.08
C ALA A 251 13.25 -1.83 7.17
N THR A 252 13.69 -0.82 7.94
CA THR A 252 14.69 -0.98 9.00
C THR A 252 14.13 -0.91 10.42
N ALA A 253 12.90 -0.41 10.61
CA ALA A 253 12.35 -0.10 11.94
C ALA A 253 11.71 -1.27 12.72
N ALA A 254 11.66 -2.48 12.17
CA ALA A 254 11.07 -3.65 12.83
C ALA A 254 11.94 -4.92 12.81
#